data_AF-A0A1R1Y3I7-F1
#
_entry.id   AF-A0A1R1Y3I7-F1
#
_cell.length_a   1.000
_cell.length_b   1.000
_cell.length_c   1.000
_cell.angle_alpha   90.00
_cell.angle_beta   90.00
_cell.angle_gamma   90.00
#
_symmetry.space_group_name_H-M   'P 1'
#
loop_
_entity.id
_entity.type
_entity.pdbx_description
1 polymer ?
#
loop_
_entity_poly.entity_id
_entity_poly.type
_entity_poly.pdbx_seq_one_letter_code
_entity_poly.pdbx_strand_id
1 'polypeptide(L)'
;MEKMLVSEQNDYEKFIKASLVEPNDNTEESYIYSTFNDFLLRSQLDCKDQRLKKVTFDLKTRAVVAVRMDVENYKETRGYQITKDVGLLQSFEREYYDLVRSAFLKYNFQTRIGHMDGVFVAYHNTASICGFQYISTKEMDRRLYGNSLTGNYSFNSTLILLNEILNTVTAEIPDKDLILSFSANEPTQSLSLWVEGLSSTQNKVLPDNDSNSSPINTEAKKSKLSYPENPDLSENSNKDSLQDIEIEIDPNSDIRKYTIKVRTFINDELINGEYMLNSNRDKAECDWSITQELVSEPHKEYKIFRNKQRTYFTRGRSKDKVPSFVKMLREISKRCQQNTSEI
;
A
#
# COMPACT_ATOMS: atom_id res chain seq x y z
N MET A 1 -10.37 4.40 -11.40
CA MET A 1 -10.00 5.78 -11.80
C MET A 1 -8.80 5.80 -12.73
N GLU A 2 -7.72 5.03 -12.51
CA GLU A 2 -6.56 5.02 -13.43
C GLU A 2 -6.94 4.62 -14.87
N LYS A 3 -7.77 3.58 -15.06
CA LYS A 3 -8.31 3.20 -16.38
C LYS A 3 -9.01 4.36 -17.11
N MET A 4 -9.66 5.28 -16.37
CA MET A 4 -10.31 6.48 -16.93
C MET A 4 -9.32 7.42 -17.60
N LEU A 5 -8.08 7.46 -17.12
CA LEU A 5 -7.04 8.38 -17.60
C LEU A 5 -6.26 7.82 -18.80
N VAL A 6 -6.41 6.52 -19.08
CA VAL A 6 -5.64 5.81 -20.12
C VAL A 6 -6.54 5.14 -21.16
N SER A 7 -7.86 5.33 -21.08
CA SER A 7 -8.83 4.76 -22.02
C SER A 7 -9.68 5.85 -22.62
N GLU A 8 -10.10 5.64 -23.87
CA GLU A 8 -11.14 6.47 -24.48
C GLU A 8 -12.46 6.36 -23.71
N GLN A 9 -13.25 7.42 -23.74
CA GLN A 9 -14.49 7.52 -22.94
C GLN A 9 -15.43 6.33 -23.18
N ASN A 10 -15.69 5.98 -24.44
CA ASN A 10 -16.59 4.88 -24.81
C ASN A 10 -16.12 3.51 -24.28
N ASP A 11 -14.80 3.33 -24.13
CA ASP A 11 -14.25 2.09 -23.58
C ASP A 11 -14.31 2.11 -22.06
N TYR A 12 -13.98 3.23 -21.44
CA TYR A 12 -14.07 3.40 -20.00
C TYR A 12 -15.49 3.21 -19.46
N GLU A 13 -16.52 3.68 -20.19
CA GLU A 13 -17.93 3.55 -19.79
C GLU A 13 -18.38 2.10 -19.61
N LYS A 14 -17.72 1.14 -20.27
CA LYS A 14 -17.95 -0.30 -20.10
C LYS A 14 -17.46 -0.81 -18.73
N PHE A 15 -16.47 -0.15 -18.12
CA PHE A 15 -15.91 -0.51 -16.82
C PHE A 15 -16.64 0.16 -15.63
N ILE A 16 -17.61 1.04 -15.90
CA ILE A 16 -18.40 1.67 -14.83
C ILE A 16 -19.31 0.61 -14.20
N LYS A 17 -19.44 0.60 -12.87
CA LYS A 17 -20.26 -0.37 -12.11
C LYS A 17 -21.72 -0.46 -12.58
N ALA A 18 -22.27 0.64 -13.10
CA ALA A 18 -23.63 0.70 -13.63
C ALA A 18 -23.75 0.23 -15.09
N SER A 19 -22.64 -0.13 -15.72
CA SER A 19 -22.64 -0.61 -17.10
C SER A 19 -23.31 -1.98 -17.20
N LEU A 20 -24.12 -2.15 -18.24
CA LEU A 20 -24.75 -3.42 -18.58
C LEU A 20 -23.88 -4.26 -19.53
N VAL A 21 -22.74 -3.71 -19.95
CA VAL A 21 -21.81 -4.34 -20.88
C VAL A 21 -20.64 -4.89 -20.08
N GLU A 22 -20.41 -6.20 -20.17
CA GLU A 22 -19.20 -6.81 -19.62
C GLU A 22 -17.98 -6.26 -20.36
N PRO A 23 -17.01 -5.66 -19.67
CA PRO A 23 -15.81 -5.15 -20.31
C PRO A 23 -14.96 -6.31 -20.83
N ASN A 24 -14.64 -6.29 -22.12
CA ASN A 24 -13.67 -7.21 -22.71
C ASN A 24 -12.27 -6.59 -22.58
N ASP A 25 -11.57 -6.90 -21.48
CA ASP A 25 -10.25 -6.32 -21.21
C ASP A 25 -9.13 -7.23 -21.70
N ASN A 26 -8.82 -7.13 -23.00
CA ASN A 26 -7.69 -7.80 -23.65
C ASN A 26 -6.41 -6.95 -23.62
N THR A 27 -6.29 -5.95 -22.72
CA THR A 27 -5.06 -5.15 -22.66
C THR A 27 -3.90 -6.00 -22.17
N GLU A 28 -2.89 -6.15 -23.02
CA GLU A 28 -1.61 -6.76 -22.64
C GLU A 28 -0.97 -5.95 -21.51
N GLU A 29 -0.76 -6.59 -20.36
CA GLU A 29 -0.06 -5.98 -19.24
C GLU A 29 1.46 -6.07 -19.44
N SER A 30 2.16 -4.98 -19.15
CA SER A 30 3.62 -4.92 -19.22
C SER A 30 4.23 -5.07 -17.83
N TYR A 31 5.29 -5.87 -17.74
CA TYR A 31 5.98 -6.15 -16.47
C TYR A 31 7.49 -5.99 -16.58
N ILE A 32 8.11 -5.59 -15.47
CA ILE A 32 9.56 -5.70 -15.23
C ILE A 32 9.78 -6.71 -14.12
N TYR A 33 10.73 -7.61 -14.36
CA TYR A 33 11.19 -8.61 -13.40
C TYR A 33 12.62 -8.29 -12.99
N SER A 34 12.86 -8.29 -11.68
CA SER A 34 14.16 -8.01 -11.08
C SER A 34 14.45 -9.06 -10.01
N THR A 35 15.66 -9.62 -9.98
CA THR A 35 16.09 -10.54 -8.92
C THR A 35 16.74 -9.76 -7.78
N PHE A 36 16.47 -10.17 -6.53
CA PHE A 36 17.16 -9.66 -5.37
C PHE A 36 17.42 -10.82 -4.40
N ASN A 37 18.70 -11.14 -4.17
CA ASN A 37 19.11 -12.33 -3.40
C ASN A 37 18.27 -13.56 -3.78
N ASP A 38 17.47 -14.08 -2.84
CA ASP A 38 16.77 -15.34 -2.96
C ASP A 38 15.35 -15.19 -3.53
N PHE A 39 14.91 -13.97 -3.88
CA PHE A 39 13.56 -13.73 -4.41
C PHE A 39 13.51 -12.91 -5.71
N LEU A 40 12.43 -13.12 -6.46
CA LEU A 40 12.08 -12.38 -7.66
C LEU A 40 11.05 -11.30 -7.33
N LEU A 41 11.32 -10.09 -7.78
CA LEU A 41 10.39 -8.98 -7.74
C LEU A 41 9.78 -8.77 -9.12
N ARG A 42 8.46 -8.56 -9.14
CA ARG A 42 7.70 -8.19 -10.33
C ARG A 42 7.06 -6.83 -10.11
N SER A 43 7.23 -5.93 -11.08
CA SER A 43 6.47 -4.68 -11.15
C SER A 43 5.63 -4.65 -12.42
N GLN A 44 4.35 -4.33 -12.28
CA GLN A 44 3.51 -3.92 -13.41
C GLN A 44 3.87 -2.48 -13.81
N LEU A 45 3.76 -2.17 -15.10
CA LEU A 45 4.04 -0.84 -15.67
C LEU A 45 2.75 -0.22 -16.20
N ASP A 46 2.52 1.04 -15.88
CA ASP A 46 1.30 1.76 -16.29
C ASP A 46 1.51 2.54 -17.59
N CYS A 47 2.54 3.39 -17.63
CA CYS A 47 2.72 4.36 -18.71
C CYS A 47 4.16 4.46 -19.21
N LYS A 48 4.33 4.96 -20.44
CA LYS A 48 5.63 5.24 -21.06
C LYS A 48 5.66 6.62 -21.73
N ASP A 49 6.79 7.31 -21.67
CA ASP A 49 7.07 8.58 -22.32
C ASP A 49 8.57 8.69 -22.66
N GLN A 50 8.89 8.90 -23.94
CA GLN A 50 10.27 8.96 -24.45
C GLN A 50 11.08 10.15 -23.92
N ARG A 51 10.42 11.16 -23.34
CA ARG A 51 11.09 12.33 -22.75
C ARG A 51 11.71 12.02 -21.39
N LEU A 52 11.28 10.94 -20.73
CA LEU A 52 11.77 10.52 -19.42
C LEU A 52 13.04 9.67 -19.55
N LYS A 53 13.95 9.79 -18.58
CA LYS A 53 15.23 9.08 -18.60
C LYS A 53 15.04 7.57 -18.55
N LYS A 54 14.09 7.09 -17.75
CA LYS A 54 13.77 5.65 -17.63
C LYS A 54 12.60 5.21 -18.51
N VAL A 55 12.07 6.10 -19.35
CA VAL A 55 10.93 5.90 -20.27
C VAL A 55 9.61 5.57 -19.57
N THR A 56 9.57 4.78 -18.50
CA THR A 56 8.35 4.34 -17.82
C THR A 56 8.07 5.17 -16.57
N PHE A 57 6.78 5.30 -16.24
CA PHE A 57 6.30 5.92 -15.02
C PHE A 57 4.99 5.27 -14.57
N ASP A 58 4.74 5.39 -13.27
CA ASP A 58 3.55 4.86 -12.60
C ASP A 58 2.42 5.89 -12.70
N LEU A 59 1.17 5.43 -12.81
CA LEU A 59 0.00 6.31 -12.80
C LEU A 59 -0.76 6.08 -11.50
N LYS A 60 -1.09 7.17 -10.80
CA LYS A 60 -1.81 7.09 -9.53
C LYS A 60 -2.93 8.12 -9.47
N THR A 61 -4.04 7.73 -8.87
CA THR A 61 -5.12 8.68 -8.53
C THR A 61 -5.16 8.92 -7.03
N ARG A 62 -5.41 10.16 -6.63
CA ARG A 62 -5.53 10.54 -5.22
C ARG A 62 -6.75 11.41 -4.98
N ALA A 63 -7.65 10.90 -4.14
CA ALA A 63 -8.77 11.67 -3.68
C ALA A 63 -8.31 12.83 -2.76
N VAL A 64 -8.93 14.00 -2.91
CA VAL A 64 -8.70 15.16 -2.03
C VAL A 64 -9.02 14.82 -0.56
N VAL A 65 -8.41 15.55 0.36
CA VAL A 65 -8.53 15.30 1.81
C VAL A 65 -9.98 15.20 2.27
N ALA A 66 -10.90 15.98 1.69
CA ALA A 66 -12.32 15.93 2.04
C ALA A 66 -12.94 14.55 1.80
N VAL A 67 -12.63 13.91 0.68
CA VAL A 67 -13.11 12.55 0.38
C VAL A 67 -12.39 11.53 1.28
N ARG A 68 -11.07 11.64 1.43
CA ARG A 68 -10.26 10.70 2.24
C ARG A 68 -10.69 10.65 3.71
N MET A 69 -11.11 11.78 4.26
CA MET A 69 -11.54 11.87 5.67
C MET A 69 -12.98 11.44 5.90
N ASP A 70 -13.78 11.25 4.83
CA ASP A 70 -15.20 10.98 4.90
C ASP A 70 -15.69 10.09 3.75
N VAL A 71 -14.97 8.99 3.53
CA VAL A 71 -15.16 8.07 2.40
C VAL A 71 -16.60 7.56 2.33
N GLU A 72 -17.20 7.20 3.47
CA GLU A 72 -18.58 6.68 3.52
C GLU A 72 -19.63 7.73 3.11
N ASN A 73 -19.30 9.02 3.19
CA ASN A 73 -20.19 10.11 2.79
C ASN A 73 -19.56 10.97 1.68
N TYR A 74 -18.84 10.34 0.75
CA TYR A 74 -18.12 11.03 -0.33
C TYR A 74 -18.99 12.02 -1.14
N LYS A 75 -20.30 11.79 -1.22
CA LYS A 75 -21.26 12.69 -1.88
C LYS A 75 -21.32 14.08 -1.21
N GLU A 76 -21.15 14.15 0.11
CA GLU A 76 -21.12 15.40 0.87
C GLU A 76 -19.84 16.21 0.60
N THR A 77 -18.77 15.54 0.15
CA THR A 77 -17.44 16.13 -0.02
C THR A 77 -17.04 16.32 -1.49
N ARG A 78 -17.91 15.94 -2.44
CA ARG A 78 -17.67 16.06 -3.89
C ARG A 78 -17.45 17.49 -4.39
N GLY A 79 -17.83 18.50 -3.62
CA GLY A 79 -17.64 19.93 -3.96
C GLY A 79 -16.26 20.46 -3.62
N TYR A 80 -15.48 19.74 -2.81
CA TYR A 80 -14.15 20.20 -2.43
C TYR A 80 -13.22 20.24 -3.63
N GLN A 81 -12.55 21.38 -3.83
CA GLN A 81 -11.62 21.61 -4.94
C GLN A 81 -10.28 22.15 -4.44
N ILE A 82 -9.24 21.96 -5.25
CA ILE A 82 -7.94 22.59 -5.07
C ILE A 82 -7.97 23.90 -5.86
N THR A 83 -8.03 25.03 -5.17
CA THR A 83 -8.13 26.38 -5.78
C THR A 83 -6.95 27.27 -5.46
N LYS A 84 -6.00 26.79 -4.65
CA LYS A 84 -4.83 27.54 -4.18
C LYS A 84 -3.57 26.70 -4.37
N ASP A 85 -2.43 27.37 -4.52
CA ASP A 85 -1.14 26.68 -4.51
C ASP A 85 -0.73 26.31 -3.08
N VAL A 86 -0.89 27.25 -2.14
CA VAL A 86 -0.45 27.14 -0.74
C VAL A 86 -1.62 27.27 0.25
N GLY A 87 -1.44 26.73 1.45
CA GLY A 87 -2.39 26.81 2.56
C GLY A 87 -2.75 25.47 3.16
N LEU A 88 -3.60 25.49 4.19
CA LEU A 88 -3.96 24.28 4.95
C LEU A 88 -5.07 23.43 4.32
N LEU A 89 -5.89 24.04 3.45
CA LEU A 89 -7.07 23.46 2.81
C LEU A 89 -7.28 24.10 1.43
N GLN A 90 -7.90 23.34 0.53
CA GLN A 90 -8.16 23.71 -0.86
C GLN A 90 -6.89 24.10 -1.60
N SER A 91 -5.76 23.56 -1.15
CA SER A 91 -4.44 23.91 -1.63
C SER A 91 -3.67 22.70 -2.12
N PHE A 92 -2.86 22.92 -3.14
CA PHE A 92 -1.96 21.91 -3.65
C PHE A 92 -0.92 21.52 -2.59
N GLU A 93 -0.37 22.49 -1.84
CA GLU A 93 0.56 22.26 -0.72
C GLU A 93 0.01 21.26 0.30
N ARG A 94 -1.28 21.36 0.64
CA ARG A 94 -1.90 20.43 1.58
C ARG A 94 -1.95 19.01 1.02
N GLU A 95 -2.42 18.87 -0.22
CA GLU A 95 -2.52 17.53 -0.83
C GLU A 95 -1.14 16.91 -1.05
N TYR A 96 -0.15 17.72 -1.41
CA TYR A 96 1.25 17.30 -1.52
C TYR A 96 1.82 16.87 -0.16
N TYR A 97 1.61 17.67 0.89
CA TYR A 97 2.05 17.33 2.25
C TYR A 97 1.45 16.00 2.74
N ASP A 98 0.14 15.82 2.55
CA ASP A 98 -0.53 14.58 2.90
C ASP A 98 -0.02 13.40 2.05
N LEU A 99 0.30 13.63 0.77
CA LEU A 99 0.84 12.63 -0.15
C LEU A 99 2.24 12.17 0.29
N VAL A 100 3.11 13.11 0.67
CA VAL A 100 4.44 12.82 1.24
C VAL A 100 4.32 11.90 2.46
N ARG A 101 3.39 12.21 3.38
CA ARG A 101 3.25 11.44 4.62
C ARG A 101 2.59 10.08 4.46
N SER A 102 1.69 9.93 3.49
CA SER A 102 0.82 8.75 3.43
C SER A 102 1.17 7.75 2.33
N ALA A 103 1.80 8.20 1.24
CA ALA A 103 1.93 7.41 0.02
C ALA A 103 3.35 7.40 -0.58
N PHE A 104 4.15 8.45 -0.35
CA PHE A 104 5.49 8.55 -0.97
C PHE A 104 6.36 7.33 -0.71
N LEU A 105 6.36 6.77 0.50
CA LEU A 105 7.16 5.57 0.78
C LEU A 105 6.78 4.41 -0.16
N LYS A 106 5.48 4.18 -0.37
CA LYS A 106 4.97 3.14 -1.26
C LYS A 106 5.29 3.43 -2.73
N TYR A 107 5.11 4.67 -3.15
CA TYR A 107 5.37 5.09 -4.53
C TYR A 107 6.87 5.03 -4.85
N ASN A 108 7.72 5.46 -3.91
CA ASN A 108 9.16 5.39 -4.03
C ASN A 108 9.62 3.93 -4.22
N PHE A 109 9.13 3.00 -3.39
CA PHE A 109 9.44 1.57 -3.54
C PHE A 109 8.93 1.01 -4.88
N GLN A 110 7.71 1.34 -5.31
CA GLN A 110 7.19 0.92 -6.61
C GLN A 110 8.08 1.40 -7.76
N THR A 111 8.46 2.68 -7.78
CA THR A 111 9.35 3.21 -8.83
C THR A 111 10.74 2.58 -8.82
N ARG A 112 11.24 2.15 -7.66
CA ARG A 112 12.53 1.46 -7.55
C ARG A 112 12.43 0.03 -8.06
N ILE A 113 11.44 -0.72 -7.61
CA ILE A 113 11.21 -2.13 -8.02
C ILE A 113 10.94 -2.22 -9.52
N GLY A 114 10.10 -1.32 -10.05
CA GLY A 114 9.75 -1.28 -11.47
C GLY A 114 10.69 -0.46 -12.35
N HIS A 115 11.84 -0.02 -11.83
CA HIS A 115 12.81 0.81 -12.56
C HIS A 115 12.14 1.98 -13.32
N MET A 116 11.20 2.66 -12.68
CA MET A 116 10.44 3.77 -13.24
C MET A 116 11.09 5.12 -12.90
N ASP A 117 10.79 6.15 -13.68
CA ASP A 117 11.32 7.51 -13.49
C ASP A 117 10.59 8.27 -12.36
N GLY A 118 9.30 7.99 -12.20
CA GLY A 118 8.46 8.67 -11.22
C GLY A 118 7.02 8.19 -11.27
N VAL A 119 6.15 8.97 -10.64
CA VAL A 119 4.71 8.75 -10.56
C VAL A 119 3.97 9.99 -11.08
N PHE A 120 2.98 9.79 -11.94
CA PHE A 120 2.04 10.82 -12.34
C PHE A 120 0.76 10.70 -11.51
N VAL A 121 0.45 11.73 -10.72
CA VAL A 121 -0.67 11.73 -9.78
C VAL A 121 -1.80 12.62 -10.31
N ALA A 122 -2.99 12.05 -10.44
CA ALA A 122 -4.23 12.79 -10.69
C ALA A 122 -4.97 13.03 -9.36
N TYR A 123 -5.05 14.29 -8.94
CA TYR A 123 -5.84 14.71 -7.79
C TYR A 123 -7.30 14.86 -8.19
N HIS A 124 -8.22 14.35 -7.39
CA HIS A 124 -9.64 14.38 -7.74
C HIS A 124 -10.56 14.42 -6.52
N ASN A 125 -11.78 14.90 -6.73
CA ASN A 125 -12.91 14.52 -5.90
C ASN A 125 -13.73 13.45 -6.64
N THR A 126 -14.91 13.10 -6.16
CA THR A 126 -15.74 12.08 -6.83
C THR A 126 -16.58 12.63 -8.00
N ALA A 127 -16.47 13.93 -8.30
CA ALA A 127 -17.19 14.59 -9.38
C ALA A 127 -16.27 15.11 -10.51
N SER A 128 -14.99 15.37 -10.22
CA SER A 128 -14.06 16.04 -11.13
C SER A 128 -12.60 15.79 -10.77
N ILE A 129 -11.72 15.88 -11.78
CA ILE A 129 -10.27 15.99 -11.59
C ILE A 129 -9.94 17.43 -11.15
N CYS A 130 -9.18 17.56 -10.07
CA CYS A 130 -8.73 18.85 -9.53
C CYS A 130 -7.38 19.29 -10.11
N GLY A 131 -6.54 18.36 -10.58
CA GLY A 131 -5.25 18.67 -11.15
C GLY A 131 -4.34 17.46 -11.28
N PHE A 132 -3.17 17.68 -11.87
CA PHE A 132 -2.17 16.64 -12.11
C PHE A 132 -0.80 17.07 -11.61
N GLN A 133 0.01 16.10 -11.20
CA GLN A 133 1.39 16.33 -10.78
C GLN A 133 2.27 15.16 -11.18
N TYR A 134 3.37 15.45 -11.88
CA TYR A 134 4.45 14.48 -12.03
C TYR A 134 5.44 14.59 -10.86
N ILE A 135 5.79 13.46 -10.25
CA ILE A 135 6.71 13.37 -9.11
C ILE A 135 7.79 12.36 -9.43
N SER A 136 9.02 12.83 -9.64
CA SER A 136 10.16 11.95 -9.89
C SER A 136 10.55 11.13 -8.66
N THR A 137 11.20 9.97 -8.87
CA THR A 137 11.86 9.21 -7.78
C THR A 137 12.81 10.10 -6.98
N LYS A 138 13.53 11.01 -7.64
CA LYS A 138 14.44 11.97 -6.98
C LYS A 138 13.72 12.93 -6.04
N GLU A 139 12.54 13.44 -6.41
CA GLU A 139 11.76 14.30 -5.51
C GLU A 139 11.23 13.50 -4.32
N MET A 140 10.76 12.27 -4.53
CA MET A 140 10.37 11.39 -3.43
C MET A 140 11.54 11.10 -2.50
N ASP A 141 12.73 10.81 -3.04
CA ASP A 141 13.94 10.58 -2.25
C ASP A 141 14.30 11.78 -1.39
N ARG A 142 14.24 12.98 -1.96
CA ARG A 142 14.52 14.21 -1.25
C ARG A 142 13.55 14.44 -0.09
N ARG A 143 12.27 14.10 -0.26
CA ARG A 143 11.24 14.28 0.78
C ARG A 143 11.27 13.20 1.86
N LEU A 144 11.63 11.97 1.51
CA LEU A 144 11.65 10.84 2.44
C LEU A 144 12.99 10.69 3.17
N TYR A 145 14.10 10.88 2.45
CA TYR A 145 15.44 10.52 2.90
C TYR A 145 16.45 11.68 2.83
N GLY A 146 15.99 12.88 2.47
CA GLY A 146 16.83 14.06 2.23
C GLY A 146 17.58 14.04 0.89
N ASN A 147 18.00 12.85 0.41
CA ASN A 147 18.68 12.68 -0.87
C ASN A 147 18.56 11.24 -1.42
N SER A 148 18.91 11.07 -2.71
CA SER A 148 18.84 9.76 -3.38
C SER A 148 19.88 8.75 -2.92
N LEU A 149 21.02 9.19 -2.36
CA LEU A 149 22.04 8.27 -1.83
C LEU A 149 21.49 7.54 -0.60
N THR A 150 20.95 8.29 0.37
CA THR A 150 20.26 7.73 1.54
C THR A 150 19.09 6.86 1.11
N GLY A 151 18.27 7.31 0.14
CA GLY A 151 17.14 6.51 -0.36
C GLY A 151 17.55 5.17 -1.00
N ASN A 152 18.64 5.15 -1.77
CA ASN A 152 19.18 3.91 -2.33
C ASN A 152 19.67 2.96 -1.23
N TYR A 153 20.39 3.49 -0.25
CA TYR A 153 20.86 2.70 0.89
C TYR A 153 19.69 2.12 1.67
N SER A 154 18.71 2.94 2.08
CA SER A 154 17.54 2.48 2.83
C SER A 154 16.73 1.43 2.08
N PHE A 155 16.54 1.60 0.76
CA PHE A 155 15.86 0.60 -0.08
C PHE A 155 16.61 -0.74 -0.08
N ASN A 156 17.92 -0.73 -0.34
CA ASN A 156 18.72 -1.95 -0.37
C ASN A 156 18.74 -2.64 1.00
N SER A 157 19.00 -1.90 2.08
CA SER A 157 19.00 -2.45 3.44
C SER A 157 17.65 -3.05 3.83
N THR A 158 16.55 -2.46 3.36
CA THR A 158 15.20 -3.03 3.59
C THR A 158 15.02 -4.36 2.85
N LEU A 159 15.47 -4.47 1.60
CA LEU A 159 15.37 -5.73 0.86
C LEU A 159 16.31 -6.82 1.41
N ILE A 160 17.51 -6.46 1.86
CA ILE A 160 18.41 -7.39 2.57
C ILE A 160 17.71 -7.91 3.83
N LEU A 161 17.20 -7.00 4.67
CA LEU A 161 16.53 -7.40 5.91
C LEU A 161 15.30 -8.28 5.63
N LEU A 162 14.52 -7.97 4.59
CA LEU A 162 13.40 -8.81 4.18
C LEU A 162 13.88 -10.20 3.75
N ASN A 163 14.94 -10.30 2.94
CA ASN A 163 15.54 -11.58 2.54
C ASN A 163 15.90 -12.43 3.76
N GLU A 164 16.63 -11.84 4.70
CA GLU A 164 17.12 -12.56 5.88
C GLU A 164 15.99 -12.97 6.83
N ILE A 165 14.97 -12.13 7.01
CA ILE A 165 13.77 -12.50 7.76
C ILE A 165 13.10 -13.69 7.10
N LEU A 166 12.87 -13.64 5.77
CA LEU A 166 12.22 -14.72 5.04
C LEU A 166 13.02 -16.02 5.18
N ASN A 167 14.33 -16.00 4.93
CA ASN A 167 15.21 -17.15 5.08
C ASN A 167 15.17 -17.75 6.48
N THR A 168 15.20 -16.89 7.52
CA THR A 168 15.14 -17.33 8.92
C THR A 168 13.83 -18.07 9.20
N VAL A 169 12.69 -17.46 8.85
CA VAL A 169 11.37 -18.03 9.21
C VAL A 169 11.05 -19.28 8.39
N THR A 170 11.48 -19.34 7.12
CA THR A 170 11.27 -20.53 6.28
C THR A 170 12.18 -21.69 6.67
N ALA A 171 13.38 -21.43 7.20
CA ALA A 171 14.25 -22.47 7.74
C ALA A 171 13.70 -23.05 9.06
N GLU A 172 13.08 -22.20 9.89
CA GLU A 172 12.53 -22.58 11.19
C GLU A 172 11.15 -23.27 11.12
N ILE A 173 10.38 -22.98 10.06
CA ILE A 173 9.06 -23.56 9.79
C ILE A 173 9.02 -24.04 8.32
N PRO A 174 9.73 -25.15 8.00
CA PRO A 174 9.81 -25.64 6.63
C PRO A 174 8.46 -26.21 6.16
N ASP A 175 8.26 -26.21 4.84
CA ASP A 175 7.16 -26.88 4.14
C ASP A 175 5.74 -26.48 4.60
N LYS A 176 5.58 -25.24 5.07
CA LYS A 176 4.27 -24.66 5.44
C LYS A 176 4.04 -23.32 4.76
N ASP A 177 2.77 -23.03 4.50
CA ASP A 177 2.32 -21.68 4.19
C ASP A 177 2.41 -20.83 5.45
N LEU A 178 3.06 -19.66 5.33
CA LEU A 178 3.31 -18.76 6.45
C LEU A 178 2.53 -17.45 6.31
N ILE A 179 1.89 -17.01 7.39
CA ILE A 179 1.35 -15.65 7.51
C ILE A 179 2.30 -14.83 8.38
N LEU A 180 2.93 -13.83 7.77
CA LEU A 180 3.83 -12.91 8.45
C LEU A 180 3.07 -11.62 8.78
N SER A 181 3.00 -11.28 10.06
CA SER A 181 2.31 -10.07 10.53
C SER A 181 3.24 -9.19 11.36
N PHE A 182 3.50 -7.98 10.86
CA PHE A 182 4.47 -7.06 11.43
C PHE A 182 3.82 -5.93 12.25
N SER A 183 4.53 -5.45 13.27
CA SER A 183 4.22 -4.17 13.93
C SER A 183 5.47 -3.46 14.42
N ALA A 184 5.57 -2.17 14.12
CA ALA A 184 6.63 -1.33 14.67
C ALA A 184 6.37 -1.01 16.15
N ASN A 185 7.42 -1.07 16.96
CA ASN A 185 7.43 -0.70 18.36
C ASN A 185 8.35 0.52 18.54
N GLU A 186 7.79 1.72 18.39
CA GLU A 186 8.54 2.99 18.41
C GLU A 186 9.35 3.19 19.70
N PRO A 187 8.82 2.96 20.93
CA PRO A 187 9.60 3.18 22.15
C PRO A 187 10.87 2.34 22.26
N THR A 188 10.86 1.14 21.68
CA THR A 188 12.01 0.22 21.72
C THR A 188 12.79 0.17 20.41
N GLN A 189 12.40 0.98 19.40
CA GLN A 189 12.96 0.98 18.05
C GLN A 189 13.12 -0.43 17.47
N SER A 190 12.10 -1.27 17.64
CA SER A 190 12.10 -2.66 17.18
C SER A 190 10.88 -2.98 16.34
N LEU A 191 10.98 -4.05 15.56
CA LEU A 191 9.89 -4.59 14.77
C LEU A 191 9.47 -5.93 15.36
N SER A 192 8.23 -6.02 15.82
CA SER A 192 7.66 -7.31 16.22
C SER A 192 7.12 -8.02 14.97
N LEU A 193 7.48 -9.29 14.81
CA LEU A 193 7.03 -10.17 13.75
C LEU A 193 6.31 -11.37 14.38
N TRP A 194 5.03 -11.54 14.05
CA TRP A 194 4.32 -12.79 14.28
C TRP A 194 4.37 -13.64 13.02
N VAL A 195 4.72 -14.91 13.18
CA VAL A 195 4.72 -15.91 12.11
C VAL A 195 3.73 -16.99 12.49
N GLU A 196 2.73 -17.20 11.64
CA GLU A 196 1.76 -18.29 11.77
C GLU A 196 2.02 -19.29 10.63
N GLY A 197 2.49 -20.48 10.99
CA GLY A 197 2.61 -21.62 10.08
C GLY A 197 1.31 -22.40 10.02
N LEU A 198 0.63 -22.33 8.88
CA LEU A 198 -0.68 -22.96 8.68
C LEU A 198 -0.57 -24.49 8.73
N SER A 199 -1.57 -25.16 9.32
CA SER A 199 -1.66 -26.61 9.24
C SER A 199 -1.94 -27.02 7.79
N SER A 200 -1.27 -28.08 7.31
CA SER A 200 -1.38 -28.61 5.95
C SER A 200 -2.79 -29.09 5.55
N THR A 201 -3.77 -28.98 6.45
CA THR A 201 -5.19 -29.30 6.26
C THR A 201 -5.99 -28.25 5.47
N GLN A 202 -5.36 -27.17 4.97
CA GLN A 202 -5.98 -26.25 3.99
C GLN A 202 -5.38 -26.32 2.58
N ASN A 203 -4.79 -27.46 2.20
CA ASN A 203 -4.73 -27.80 0.78
C ASN A 203 -6.15 -28.05 0.28
N LYS A 204 -6.82 -26.98 -0.19
CA LYS A 204 -7.85 -27.13 -1.22
C LYS A 204 -7.16 -27.79 -2.40
N VAL A 205 -7.32 -29.11 -2.47
CA VAL A 205 -7.19 -29.91 -3.69
C VAL A 205 -7.81 -29.10 -4.83
N LEU A 206 -6.96 -28.55 -5.70
CA LEU A 206 -7.36 -28.28 -7.08
C LEU A 206 -7.86 -29.64 -7.60
N PRO A 207 -9.11 -29.74 -8.11
CA PRO A 207 -9.60 -31.03 -8.57
C PRO A 207 -8.73 -31.49 -9.75
N ASP A 208 -7.96 -32.55 -9.52
CA ASP A 208 -7.47 -33.43 -10.57
C ASP A 208 -8.69 -33.98 -11.31
N ASN A 209 -8.94 -33.49 -12.52
CA ASN A 209 -9.72 -34.18 -13.51
C ASN A 209 -8.94 -34.19 -14.84
N ASP A 210 -8.73 -35.42 -15.29
CA ASP A 210 -8.51 -35.89 -16.66
C ASP A 210 -7.11 -35.85 -17.27
N SER A 211 -6.50 -37.04 -17.22
CA SER A 211 -5.82 -37.66 -18.34
C SER A 211 -6.67 -37.60 -19.63
N ASN A 212 -6.33 -36.74 -20.59
CA ASN A 212 -6.27 -37.03 -22.03
C ASN A 212 -5.85 -35.79 -22.88
N SER A 213 -4.66 -35.90 -23.48
CA SER A 213 -4.19 -35.35 -24.77
C SER A 213 -4.80 -34.07 -25.39
N SER A 214 -3.91 -33.07 -25.58
CA SER A 214 -3.80 -32.04 -26.65
C SER A 214 -3.92 -30.57 -26.18
N PRO A 215 -3.12 -29.63 -26.74
CA PRO A 215 -2.80 -28.36 -26.09
C PRO A 215 -3.91 -27.33 -26.34
N ILE A 216 -4.61 -26.96 -25.27
CA ILE A 216 -5.62 -25.91 -25.29
C ILE A 216 -5.14 -24.77 -24.39
N ASN A 217 -4.98 -23.60 -25.01
CA ASN A 217 -4.84 -22.30 -24.36
C ASN A 217 -5.76 -22.21 -23.16
N THR A 218 -5.20 -22.13 -21.96
CA THR A 218 -5.99 -21.95 -20.75
C THR A 218 -5.52 -20.70 -20.03
N GLU A 219 -6.37 -19.69 -20.10
CA GLU A 219 -6.37 -18.47 -19.31
C GLU A 219 -6.12 -18.79 -17.84
N ALA A 220 -5.12 -18.13 -17.26
CA ALA A 220 -4.81 -18.22 -15.85
C ALA A 220 -6.00 -17.69 -15.03
N LYS A 221 -6.78 -18.60 -14.43
CA LYS A 221 -7.75 -18.28 -13.38
C LYS A 221 -7.02 -17.56 -12.25
N LYS A 222 -7.30 -16.26 -12.11
CA LYS A 222 -6.87 -15.38 -11.01
C LYS A 222 -7.20 -16.04 -9.66
N SER A 223 -6.17 -16.49 -8.93
CA SER A 223 -6.28 -16.80 -7.51
C SER A 223 -6.41 -15.49 -6.72
N LYS A 224 -7.63 -15.11 -6.35
CA LYS A 224 -7.89 -14.05 -5.38
C LYS A 224 -7.44 -14.50 -3.98
N LEU A 225 -6.18 -14.27 -3.65
CA LEU A 225 -5.76 -14.14 -2.26
C LEU A 225 -6.14 -12.73 -1.82
N SER A 226 -7.30 -12.58 -1.17
CA SER A 226 -7.82 -11.28 -0.76
C SER A 226 -7.04 -10.73 0.43
N TYR A 227 -6.02 -9.91 0.16
CA TYR A 227 -5.69 -8.83 1.09
C TYR A 227 -6.81 -7.79 1.00
N PRO A 228 -7.16 -7.09 2.09
CA PRO A 228 -8.04 -5.94 1.99
C PRO A 228 -7.29 -4.85 1.20
N GLU A 229 -7.47 -4.87 -0.12
CA GLU A 229 -7.47 -3.67 -0.94
C GLU A 229 -8.38 -2.64 -0.26
N ASN A 230 -8.01 -1.37 -0.41
CA ASN A 230 -8.65 -0.22 0.24
C ASN A 230 -10.16 -0.40 0.49
N PRO A 231 -10.69 0.04 1.65
CA PRO A 231 -12.10 -0.05 1.97
C PRO A 231 -12.87 0.99 1.13
N ASP A 232 -13.09 0.69 -0.14
CA ASP A 232 -14.00 1.42 -1.00
C ASP A 232 -15.07 0.46 -1.55
N LEU A 233 -16.28 0.66 -1.00
CA LEU A 233 -17.58 0.58 -1.67
C LEU A 233 -18.14 -0.82 -2.04
N SER A 234 -18.43 -1.63 -1.01
CA SER A 234 -19.59 -2.54 -1.08
C SER A 234 -20.87 -1.77 -0.76
N GLU A 235 -21.61 -1.38 -1.80
CA GLU A 235 -23.04 -1.10 -1.67
C GLU A 235 -23.76 -2.45 -1.48
N ASN A 236 -24.56 -2.53 -0.41
CA ASN A 236 -25.47 -3.62 -0.07
C ASN A 236 -24.86 -4.99 0.22
N SER A 237 -24.28 -5.11 1.42
CA SER A 237 -24.35 -6.33 2.22
C SER A 237 -24.48 -5.94 3.68
N ASN A 238 -25.36 -6.63 4.43
CA ASN A 238 -25.62 -6.41 5.86
C ASN A 238 -24.32 -6.08 6.62
N LYS A 239 -24.20 -4.82 7.10
CA LYS A 239 -23.05 -4.33 7.87
C LYS A 239 -23.14 -4.86 9.30
N ASP A 240 -22.85 -6.15 9.51
CA ASP A 240 -22.17 -6.50 10.75
C ASP A 240 -20.83 -5.76 10.69
N SER A 241 -20.62 -4.82 11.61
CA SER A 241 -19.41 -4.02 11.56
C SER A 241 -18.23 -4.95 11.76
N LEU A 242 -17.12 -4.77 11.04
CA LEU A 242 -15.93 -5.62 11.20
C LEU A 242 -15.60 -5.87 12.68
N GLN A 243 -15.87 -4.91 13.56
CA GLN A 243 -15.75 -5.01 15.02
C GLN A 243 -16.44 -6.23 15.66
N ASP A 244 -17.53 -6.74 15.08
CA ASP A 244 -18.41 -7.75 15.67
C ASP A 244 -17.98 -9.20 15.38
N ILE A 245 -17.12 -9.41 14.36
CA ILE A 245 -16.61 -10.74 14.00
C ILE A 245 -15.13 -10.82 14.41
N GLU A 246 -14.83 -11.62 15.43
CA GLU A 246 -13.44 -11.92 15.79
C GLU A 246 -12.76 -12.81 14.74
N ILE A 247 -11.46 -12.60 14.54
CA ILE A 247 -10.70 -13.50 13.67
C ILE A 247 -10.57 -14.87 14.35
N GLU A 248 -10.86 -15.92 13.60
CA GLU A 248 -10.55 -17.29 13.98
C GLU A 248 -9.11 -17.61 13.57
N ILE A 249 -8.35 -18.12 14.53
CA ILE A 249 -6.98 -18.59 14.33
C ILE A 249 -7.04 -20.11 14.41
N ASP A 250 -6.40 -20.80 13.47
CA ASP A 250 -6.34 -22.27 13.48
C ASP A 250 -5.71 -22.73 14.79
N PRO A 251 -6.40 -23.54 15.63
CA PRO A 251 -5.86 -24.00 16.90
C PRO A 251 -4.64 -24.93 16.75
N ASN A 252 -4.39 -25.42 15.54
CA ASN A 252 -3.25 -26.27 15.21
C ASN A 252 -2.12 -25.51 14.50
N SER A 253 -2.24 -24.19 14.28
CA SER A 253 -1.17 -23.43 13.64
C SER A 253 0.04 -23.26 14.57
N ASP A 254 1.24 -23.28 13.99
CA ASP A 254 2.47 -22.98 14.72
C ASP A 254 2.66 -21.46 14.75
N ILE A 255 2.45 -20.86 15.92
CA ILE A 255 2.51 -19.41 16.08
C ILE A 255 3.75 -19.03 16.87
N ARG A 256 4.63 -18.27 16.22
CA ARG A 256 5.87 -17.77 16.81
C ARG A 256 5.90 -16.26 16.76
N LYS A 257 6.57 -15.67 17.74
CA LYS A 257 6.78 -14.23 17.84
C LYS A 257 8.27 -13.95 17.85
N TYR A 258 8.69 -12.97 17.08
CA TYR A 258 10.06 -12.52 16.99
C TYR A 258 10.13 -11.01 17.24
N THR A 259 11.22 -10.59 17.87
CA THR A 259 11.65 -9.20 17.90
C THR A 259 12.83 -9.04 16.95
N ILE A 260 12.71 -8.08 16.04
CA ILE A 260 13.76 -7.69 15.09
C ILE A 260 14.27 -6.32 15.52
N LYS A 261 15.60 -6.18 15.64
CA LYS A 261 16.28 -4.92 15.92
C LYS A 261 17.24 -4.61 14.79
N VAL A 262 17.35 -3.33 14.47
CA VAL A 262 18.24 -2.82 13.43
C VAL A 262 19.11 -1.73 14.04
N ARG A 263 20.41 -1.76 13.73
CA ARG A 263 21.40 -0.77 14.11
C ARG A 263 22.07 -0.26 12.84
N THR A 264 22.10 1.05 12.68
CA THR A 264 22.77 1.67 11.53
C THR A 264 24.10 2.26 12.00
N PHE A 265 25.17 1.91 11.31
CA PHE A 265 26.48 2.50 11.51
C PHE A 265 26.84 3.36 10.29
N ILE A 266 27.38 4.55 10.54
CA ILE A 266 27.92 5.41 9.48
C ILE A 266 29.35 5.75 9.87
N ASN A 267 30.31 5.38 9.03
CA ASN A 267 31.74 5.58 9.29
C ASN A 267 32.16 4.99 10.65
N ASP A 268 31.72 3.76 10.92
CA ASP A 268 31.95 3.01 12.17
C ASP A 268 31.28 3.60 13.43
N GLU A 269 30.47 4.66 13.29
CA GLU A 269 29.71 5.25 14.39
C GLU A 269 28.25 4.79 14.39
N LEU A 270 27.77 4.32 15.55
CA LEU A 270 26.36 3.96 15.74
C LEU A 270 25.48 5.21 15.67
N ILE A 271 24.52 5.21 14.75
CA ILE A 271 23.55 6.28 14.60
C ILE A 271 22.24 5.91 15.30
N ASN A 272 21.83 6.76 16.24
CA ASN A 272 20.53 6.65 16.90
C ASN A 272 19.55 7.62 16.25
N GLY A 273 18.53 7.09 15.56
CA GLY A 273 17.46 7.88 14.95
C GLY A 273 17.70 8.20 13.47
N GLU A 274 17.30 9.42 13.07
CA GLU A 274 17.37 9.87 11.67
C GLU A 274 18.82 10.01 11.20
N TYR A 275 19.07 9.65 9.95
CA TYR A 275 20.39 9.76 9.34
C TYR A 275 20.29 10.22 7.89
N MET A 276 21.39 10.80 7.40
CA MET A 276 21.54 11.18 6.01
C MET A 276 22.99 10.92 5.59
N LEU A 277 23.17 10.23 4.46
CA LEU A 277 24.48 10.06 3.85
C LEU A 277 24.86 11.35 3.13
N ASN A 278 26.04 11.89 3.45
CA ASN A 278 26.56 13.14 2.91
C ASN A 278 27.31 12.91 1.60
N SER A 279 27.94 11.74 1.45
CA SER A 279 28.70 11.42 0.25
C SER A 279 28.80 9.91 0.00
N ASN A 280 29.16 9.52 -1.22
CA ASN A 280 29.45 8.13 -1.56
C ASN A 280 30.68 7.55 -0.84
N ARG A 281 31.41 8.37 -0.06
CA ARG A 281 32.53 7.91 0.77
C ARG A 281 32.07 7.47 2.16
N ASP A 282 30.86 7.85 2.56
CA ASP A 282 30.30 7.41 3.84
C ASP A 282 30.09 5.90 3.79
N LYS A 283 30.67 5.20 4.75
CA LYS A 283 30.48 3.76 4.92
C LYS A 283 29.24 3.54 5.77
N ALA A 284 28.13 3.19 5.13
CA ALA A 284 26.89 2.89 5.82
C ALA A 284 26.71 1.37 5.95
N GLU A 285 26.56 0.89 7.17
CA GLU A 285 26.35 -0.52 7.48
C GLU A 285 25.06 -0.70 8.30
N CYS A 286 24.31 -1.75 7.97
CA CYS A 286 23.06 -2.09 8.63
C CYS A 286 23.24 -3.43 9.34
N ASP A 287 23.45 -3.37 10.65
CA ASP A 287 23.48 -4.54 11.50
C ASP A 287 22.07 -4.84 12.01
N TRP A 288 21.74 -6.10 12.20
CA TRP A 288 20.41 -6.52 12.61
C TRP A 288 20.43 -7.81 13.41
N SER A 289 19.36 -8.03 14.18
CA SER A 289 19.16 -9.27 14.93
C SER A 289 17.69 -9.64 14.91
N ILE A 290 17.39 -10.93 14.75
CA ILE A 290 16.08 -11.52 14.98
C ILE A 290 16.16 -12.44 16.20
N THR A 291 15.18 -12.33 17.10
CA THR A 291 15.16 -13.14 18.32
C THR A 291 13.75 -13.63 18.57
N GLN A 292 13.57 -14.94 18.65
CA GLN A 292 12.29 -15.54 19.02
C GLN A 292 11.98 -15.24 20.49
N GLU A 293 10.75 -14.80 20.76
CA GLU A 293 10.23 -14.56 22.10
C GLU A 293 9.52 -15.82 22.63
N LEU A 294 9.67 -16.08 23.93
CA LEU A 294 8.85 -17.07 24.62
C LEU A 294 7.51 -16.43 24.98
N VAL A 295 6.43 -16.93 24.35
CA VAL A 295 5.06 -16.48 24.59
C VAL A 295 4.29 -17.61 25.27
N SER A 296 3.63 -17.33 26.40
CA SER A 296 2.91 -18.35 27.19
C SER A 296 1.63 -18.81 26.50
N GLU A 297 0.86 -17.88 25.93
CA GLU A 297 -0.40 -18.17 25.21
C GLU A 297 -0.35 -17.60 23.78
N PRO A 298 0.46 -18.18 22.86
CA PRO A 298 0.75 -17.59 21.55
C PRO A 298 -0.51 -17.37 20.71
N HIS A 299 -1.44 -18.33 20.68
CA HIS A 299 -2.70 -18.22 19.94
C HIS A 299 -3.57 -17.06 20.43
N LYS A 300 -3.67 -16.89 21.74
CA LYS A 300 -4.50 -15.85 22.36
C LYS A 300 -3.90 -14.46 22.11
N GLU A 301 -2.61 -14.30 22.34
CA GLU A 301 -1.91 -13.03 22.10
C GLU A 301 -1.91 -12.65 20.62
N TYR A 302 -1.67 -13.61 19.73
CA TYR A 302 -1.73 -13.38 18.29
C TYR A 302 -3.14 -13.03 17.82
N LYS A 303 -4.19 -13.70 18.34
CA LYS A 303 -5.58 -13.32 18.06
C LYS A 303 -5.89 -11.88 18.47
N ILE A 304 -5.47 -11.47 19.68
CA ILE A 304 -5.58 -10.07 20.14
C ILE A 304 -4.87 -9.13 19.18
N PHE A 305 -3.64 -9.48 18.78
CA PHE A 305 -2.84 -8.69 17.84
C PHE A 305 -3.49 -8.55 16.46
N ARG A 306 -3.99 -9.64 15.87
CA ARG A 306 -4.68 -9.63 14.57
C ARG A 306 -6.01 -8.87 14.62
N ASN A 307 -6.78 -9.05 15.70
CA ASN A 307 -7.94 -8.22 16.00
C ASN A 307 -7.56 -6.73 16.13
N LYS A 308 -6.37 -6.44 16.66
CA LYS A 308 -5.86 -5.06 16.76
C LYS A 308 -5.56 -4.45 15.40
N GLN A 309 -4.87 -5.19 14.53
CA GLN A 309 -4.52 -4.75 13.18
C GLN A 309 -5.77 -4.53 12.31
N ARG A 310 -6.69 -5.50 12.25
CA ARG A 310 -7.88 -5.40 11.37
C ARG A 310 -8.81 -4.25 11.75
N THR A 311 -8.86 -3.89 13.04
CA THR A 311 -9.71 -2.80 13.53
C THR A 311 -9.03 -1.43 13.46
N TYR A 312 -7.75 -1.34 13.04
CA TYR A 312 -6.94 -0.12 13.14
C TYR A 312 -7.65 1.12 12.60
N PHE A 313 -8.20 1.06 11.38
CA PHE A 313 -8.87 2.19 10.74
C PHE A 313 -10.28 2.50 11.27
N THR A 314 -10.86 1.60 12.07
CA THR A 314 -12.18 1.79 12.68
C THR A 314 -12.10 2.40 14.08
N ARG A 315 -10.92 2.38 14.71
CA ARG A 315 -10.70 2.90 16.06
C ARG A 315 -10.89 4.41 16.09
N GLY A 316 -11.63 4.89 17.08
CA GLY A 316 -11.84 6.33 17.28
C GLY A 316 -12.88 6.97 16.34
N ARG A 317 -13.48 6.23 15.41
CA ARG A 317 -14.68 6.69 14.69
C ARG A 317 -15.90 6.47 15.61
N SER A 318 -16.38 7.54 16.23
CA SER A 318 -17.69 7.51 16.90
C SER A 318 -18.77 7.34 15.83
N LYS A 319 -19.60 6.29 15.93
CA LYS A 319 -20.73 6.05 15.02
C LYS A 319 -21.71 7.24 15.02
N ASP A 320 -21.81 7.97 16.14
CA ASP A 320 -22.83 9.00 16.34
C ASP A 320 -22.30 10.44 16.27
N LYS A 321 -20.99 10.65 16.20
CA LYS A 321 -20.40 12.00 16.23
C LYS A 321 -19.41 12.23 15.08
N VAL A 322 -19.86 13.00 14.09
CA VAL A 322 -19.01 13.50 13.01
C VAL A 322 -17.93 14.44 13.60
N PRO A 323 -16.63 14.18 13.36
CA PRO A 323 -15.55 15.04 13.85
C PRO A 323 -15.68 16.49 13.33
N SER A 324 -15.27 17.48 14.14
CA SER A 324 -15.32 18.91 13.77
C SER A 324 -14.60 19.20 12.45
N PHE A 325 -13.45 18.56 12.23
CA PHE A 325 -12.69 18.69 10.99
C PHE A 325 -13.48 18.19 9.77
N VAL A 326 -14.19 17.06 9.89
CA VAL A 326 -15.04 16.52 8.81
C VAL A 326 -16.22 17.46 8.54
N LYS A 327 -16.85 18.01 9.59
CA LYS A 327 -17.92 19.01 9.41
C LYS A 327 -17.45 20.22 8.62
N MET A 328 -16.28 20.77 8.96
CA MET A 328 -15.67 21.88 8.23
C MET A 328 -15.40 21.53 6.75
N LEU A 329 -14.90 20.33 6.47
CA LEU A 329 -14.67 19.88 5.09
C LEU A 329 -15.97 19.78 4.28
N ARG A 330 -17.05 19.29 4.89
CA ARG A 330 -18.39 19.27 4.28
C ARG A 330 -18.92 20.69 4.02
N GLU A 331 -18.73 21.63 4.95
CA GLU A 331 -19.12 23.03 4.76
C GLU A 331 -18.38 23.69 3.61
N ILE A 332 -17.06 23.46 3.49
CA ILE A 332 -16.25 23.94 2.36
C ILE A 332 -16.79 23.38 1.04
N SER A 333 -17.04 22.06 0.99
CA SER A 333 -17.60 21.39 -0.18
C SER A 333 -18.94 21.99 -0.62
N LYS A 334 -19.84 22.28 0.33
CA LYS A 334 -21.14 22.92 0.05
C LYS A 334 -20.99 24.32 -0.53
N ARG A 335 -20.11 25.15 0.03
CA ARG A 335 -19.84 26.51 -0.48
C ARG A 335 -19.31 26.48 -1.91
N CYS A 336 -18.39 25.57 -2.21
CA CYS A 336 -17.86 25.41 -3.57
C CYS A 336 -18.93 25.01 -4.58
N GLN A 337 -19.86 24.12 -4.21
CA GLN A 337 -20.97 23.72 -5.10
C GLN A 337 -21.92 24.87 -5.42
N GLN A 338 -22.22 25.72 -4.43
CA GLN A 338 -23.09 26.88 -4.61
C GLN A 338 -22.47 27.87 -5.60
N ASN A 339 -21.18 28.18 -5.45
CA ASN A 339 -20.48 29.10 -6.34
C ASN A 339 -20.40 28.61 -7.80
N THR A 340 -20.37 27.29 -8.05
CA THR A 340 -20.43 26.73 -9.42
C THR A 340 -21.82 26.75 -10.04
N SER A 341 -22.88 26.93 -9.26
CA SER A 341 -24.26 26.96 -9.79
C SER A 341 -24.72 28.36 -10.20
N GLU A 342 -23.93 29.39 -9.87
CA GLU A 342 -24.21 30.81 -10.17
C GLU A 342 -23.45 31.34 -11.41
N ILE A 343 -22.67 30.47 -12.06
CA ILE A 343 -21.96 30.70 -13.34
C ILE A 343 -22.64 29.85 -14.40
#